data_AF-A0A3M1DWR5-F1
#
_entry.id   AF-A0A3M1DWR5-F1
#
_cell.length_a   1.000
_cell.length_b   1.000
_cell.length_c   1.000
_cell.angle_alpha   90.00
_cell.angle_beta   90.00
_cell.angle_gamma   90.00
#
_symmetry.space_group_name_H-M   'P 1'
#
loop_
_entity.id
_entity.type
_entity.pdbx_description
1 polymer ?
#
loop_
_entity_poly.entity_id
_entity_poly.type
_entity_poly.pdbx_seq_one_letter_code
_entity_poly.pdbx_strand_id
1 'polypeptide(L)' 'PEKSAGGEEMVQDPVCGTYVPASDAVWARIGGKRLCFCSEECRDAYRAGKR' A
#
# COMPACT_ATOMS: atom_id res chain seq x y z
N PRO A 1 -15.38 17.91 22.41
CA PRO A 1 -14.06 17.30 22.11
C PRO A 1 -14.24 15.84 21.68
N GLU A 2 -14.62 15.60 20.42
CA GLU A 2 -14.86 14.24 19.90
C GLU A 2 -14.44 14.17 18.42
N LYS A 3 -13.16 14.44 18.14
CA LYS A 3 -12.53 14.00 16.89
C LYS A 3 -11.67 12.80 17.23
N SER A 4 -12.18 11.59 17.09
CA SER A 4 -11.37 10.37 17.04
C SER A 4 -12.19 9.25 16.44
N ALA A 5 -12.77 9.49 15.25
CA ALA A 5 -13.03 8.37 14.36
C ALA A 5 -11.65 7.94 13.86
N GLY A 6 -11.09 6.92 14.50
CA GLY A 6 -9.84 6.25 14.10
C GLY A 6 -10.02 5.51 12.77
N GLY A 7 -10.38 6.24 11.72
CA GLY A 7 -10.25 5.78 10.35
C GLY A 7 -8.81 6.01 9.95
N GLU A 8 -7.98 5.00 10.19
CA GLU A 8 -6.67 4.91 9.57
C GLU A 8 -6.78 5.21 8.06
N GLU A 9 -5.84 6.01 7.54
CA GLU A 9 -5.86 6.41 6.13
C GLU A 9 -5.75 5.16 5.26
N MET A 10 -6.83 4.78 4.59
CA MET A 10 -6.83 3.59 3.74
C MET A 10 -6.15 3.96 2.42
N VAL A 11 -5.09 3.21 2.09
CA VAL A 11 -4.36 3.35 0.84
C VAL A 11 -4.71 2.20 -0.09
N GLN A 12 -4.81 2.50 -1.38
CA GLN A 12 -5.12 1.50 -2.39
C GLN A 12 -3.83 0.90 -2.96
N ASP A 13 -3.75 -0.42 -2.98
CA ASP A 13 -2.68 -1.17 -3.63
C ASP A 13 -2.79 -1.01 -5.17
N PRO A 14 -1.73 -0.61 -5.88
CA PRO A 14 -1.74 -0.39 -7.33
C PRO A 14 -1.65 -1.67 -8.18
N VAL A 15 -1.40 -2.83 -7.56
CA VAL A 15 -1.30 -4.17 -8.16
C VAL A 15 -2.66 -4.83 -8.21
N CYS A 16 -3.34 -4.93 -7.07
CA CYS A 16 -4.61 -5.64 -6.93
C CYS A 16 -5.82 -4.72 -6.73
N GLY A 17 -5.61 -3.45 -6.36
CA GLY A 17 -6.68 -2.50 -6.08
C GLY A 17 -7.28 -2.60 -4.68
N THR A 18 -6.73 -3.45 -3.80
CA THR A 18 -7.20 -3.63 -2.42
C THR A 18 -6.89 -2.41 -1.57
N TYR A 19 -7.84 -1.99 -0.74
CA TYR A 19 -7.64 -0.96 0.27
C TYR A 19 -7.09 -1.60 1.54
N VAL A 20 -5.92 -1.13 1.96
CA VAL A 20 -5.23 -1.52 3.20
C VAL A 20 -5.02 -0.27 4.05
N PRO A 21 -5.01 -0.36 5.38
CA PRO A 21 -4.61 0.78 6.18
C PRO A 21 -3.19 1.23 5.92
N ALA A 22 -2.91 2.53 5.91
CA ALA A 22 -1.54 3.07 5.76
C ALA A 22 -0.55 2.53 6.81
N SER A 23 -1.05 2.19 7.99
CA SER A 23 -0.29 1.59 9.09
C SER A 23 0.16 0.15 8.79
N ASP A 24 -0.71 -0.63 8.14
CA ASP A 24 -0.46 -2.02 7.73
C ASP A 24 0.11 -2.13 6.30
N ALA A 25 0.03 -1.04 5.53
CA ALA A 25 0.48 -1.00 4.15
C ALA A 25 2.00 -1.19 4.05
N VAL A 26 2.40 -2.05 3.12
CA VAL A 26 3.81 -2.27 2.81
C VAL A 26 4.31 -1.15 1.90
N TRP A 27 5.17 -0.29 2.44
CA TRP A 27 5.77 0.80 1.67
C TRP A 27 7.03 0.32 0.95
N ALA A 28 7.08 0.51 -0.37
CA ALA A 28 8.30 0.23 -1.14
C ALA A 28 8.64 1.39 -2.08
N ARG A 29 9.94 1.58 -2.30
CA ARG A 29 10.46 2.58 -3.22
C ARG A 29 10.84 1.91 -4.53
N ILE A 30 10.09 2.21 -5.60
CA ILE A 30 10.25 1.60 -6.92
C ILE A 30 10.28 2.73 -7.96
N GLY A 31 11.33 2.77 -8.80
CA GLY A 31 11.48 3.81 -9.81
C GLY A 31 11.52 5.25 -9.27
N GLY A 32 12.03 5.43 -8.04
CA GLY A 32 12.08 6.75 -7.38
C GLY A 32 10.77 7.19 -6.73
N LYS A 33 9.64 6.49 -6.97
CA LYS A 33 8.35 6.73 -6.32
C LYS A 33 8.17 5.82 -5.11
N ARG A 34 7.50 6.33 -4.09
CA ARG A 34 7.07 5.53 -2.94
C ARG A 34 5.67 5.01 -3.24
N LEU A 35 5.50 3.70 -3.20
CA LEU A 35 4.23 3.01 -3.47
C LEU A 35 3.83 2.23 -2.22
N CYS A 36 2.52 2.12 -2.03
CA CYS A 36 1.91 1.37 -0.93
C CYS A 36 1.34 0.07 -1.49
N PHE A 37 1.54 -1.03 -0.80
CA PHE A 37 1.03 -2.33 -1.18
C PHE A 37 0.23 -2.94 -0.03
N CYS A 38 -0.81 -3.71 -0.33
CA CYS A 38 -1.59 -4.42 0.66
C CYS A 38 -0.80 -5.54 1.33
N SER A 39 0.16 -6.12 0.61
CA SER A 39 0.97 -7.24 1.07
C SER A 39 2.34 -7.25 0.41
N GLU A 40 3.27 -8.00 1.00
CA GLU A 40 4.59 -8.22 0.43
C GLU A 40 4.55 -8.96 -0.92
N GLU A 41 3.57 -9.82 -1.14
CA GLU A 41 3.34 -10.48 -2.44
C GLU A 41 3.02 -9.49 -3.55
N CYS A 42 2.17 -8.48 -3.29
CA CYS A 42 1.87 -7.44 -4.28
C CYS A 42 3.12 -6.58 -4.55
N ARG A 43 3.85 -6.20 -3.49
CA ARG A 43 5.15 -5.52 -3.63
C ARG A 43 6.11 -6.34 -4.49
N ASP A 44 6.22 -7.64 -4.23
CA ASP A 44 7.11 -8.53 -4.96
C ASP A 44 6.65 -8.71 -6.41
N ALA A 45 5.37 -8.95 -6.66
CA ALA A 45 4.81 -9.02 -8.02
C ALA A 45 5.06 -7.72 -8.82
N TYR A 46 4.93 -6.55 -8.17
CA TYR A 46 5.24 -5.26 -8.78
C TYR A 46 6.74 -5.10 -9.06
N ARG A 47 7.61 -5.54 -8.13
CA ARG A 47 9.08 -5.49 -8.28
C ARG A 47 9.64 -6.52 -9.25
N ALA A 48 9.06 -7.72 -9.27
CA ALA A 48 9.48 -8.86 -10.07
C ALA A 48 9.26 -8.60 -11.55
N GLY A 49 8.42 -7.61 -11.91
CA GLY A 49 8.31 -7.07 -13.25
C GLY A 49 8.14 -8.19 -14.26
N LYS A 50 6.92 -8.77 -14.36
CA LYS A 50 6.63 -9.72 -15.43
C LYS A 50 6.90 -9.03 -16.78
N ARG A 51 8.10 -9.29 -17.29
CA ARG A 51 8.59 -9.06 -18.65
C ARG A 51 7.78 -9.91 -19.63
#